data_AF-A0A2E4PFF3-F1
#
_entry.id   AF-A0A2E4PFF3-F1
#
_cell.length_a   1.000
_cell.length_b   1.000
_cell.length_c   1.000
_cell.angle_alpha   90.00
_cell.angle_beta   90.00
_cell.angle_gamma   90.00
#
_symmetry.space_group_name_H-M   'P 1'
#
loop_
_entity.id
_entity.type
_entity.pdbx_description
1 polymer ?
#
loop_
_entity_poly.entity_id
_entity_poly.type
_entity_poly.pdbx_seq_one_letter_code
_entity_poly.pdbx_strand_id
1 'polypeptide(L)'
;MYAIVEIAGQQFKVSKDQKVYVHRLGEEEGNKISFDKVLLLDDNGTVTLGAPAIDGASVEAKVLKHLKGDKVIVFKKKRRKGFKKKNGHRQSLTQIIIESIVASGSAPKKAAPKKEAAPKAEKAADAQVAEKAAPKAKASKKGDDLKKIEGIGPKAAEALVAAGIDTFAKLAKASAESVKEILDASTSKLSHLDPTTWGQQAQLAADEKWDELQKLQDELNGGKAV
;
A
#
# COMPACT_ATOMS: atom_id res chain seq x y z
N MET A 1 -1.89 -3.09 -30.46
CA MET A 1 -1.97 -2.04 -29.43
C MET A 1 -0.72 -2.06 -28.54
N TYR A 2 -0.01 -0.93 -28.44
CA TYR A 2 1.08 -0.72 -27.48
C TYR A 2 0.98 0.68 -26.86
N ALA A 3 1.64 0.87 -25.73
CA ALA A 3 1.75 2.18 -25.08
C ALA A 3 3.21 2.51 -24.75
N ILE A 4 3.51 3.80 -24.61
CA ILE A 4 4.73 4.30 -23.98
C ILE A 4 4.34 4.84 -22.62
N VAL A 5 4.86 4.22 -21.57
CA VAL A 5 4.54 4.52 -20.17
C VAL A 5 5.80 4.91 -19.41
N GLU A 6 5.68 5.88 -18.51
CA GLU A 6 6.75 6.24 -17.58
C GLU A 6 6.65 5.37 -16.32
N ILE A 7 7.67 4.54 -16.08
CA ILE A 7 7.78 3.69 -14.89
C ILE A 7 9.07 4.04 -14.18
N ALA A 8 8.96 4.50 -12.92
CA ALA A 8 10.10 4.86 -12.07
C ALA A 8 11.10 5.82 -12.77
N GLY A 9 10.58 6.81 -13.50
CA GLY A 9 11.37 7.85 -14.17
C GLY A 9 12.00 7.45 -15.51
N GLN A 10 11.67 6.27 -16.06
CA GLN A 10 12.10 5.84 -17.39
C GLN A 10 10.90 5.46 -18.25
N GLN A 11 11.00 5.69 -19.56
CA GLN A 11 9.95 5.34 -20.51
C GLN A 11 10.13 3.91 -21.04
N PHE A 12 9.06 3.15 -21.07
CA PHE A 12 9.03 1.80 -21.60
C PHE A 12 7.96 1.68 -22.67
N LYS A 13 8.34 1.03 -23.79
CA LYS A 13 7.36 0.53 -24.76
C LYS A 13 6.79 -0.77 -24.23
N VAL A 14 5.48 -0.78 -24.01
CA VAL A 14 4.76 -1.90 -23.40
C VAL A 14 3.62 -2.39 -24.30
N SER A 15 3.48 -3.69 -24.37
CA SER A 15 2.36 -4.39 -25.01
C SER A 15 1.71 -5.31 -23.99
N LYS A 16 0.46 -5.70 -24.25
CA LYS A 16 -0.25 -6.70 -23.44
C LYS A 16 0.57 -8.00 -23.34
N ASP A 17 0.57 -8.61 -22.16
CA ASP A 17 1.28 -9.85 -21.80
C ASP A 17 2.81 -9.78 -21.90
N GLN A 18 3.39 -8.60 -22.14
CA GLN A 18 4.82 -8.40 -22.19
C GLN A 18 5.43 -8.38 -20.79
N LYS A 19 6.57 -9.06 -20.62
CA LYS A 19 7.38 -8.97 -19.40
C LYS A 19 8.43 -7.88 -19.56
N VAL A 20 8.50 -6.98 -18.59
CA VAL A 20 9.44 -5.85 -18.60
C VAL A 20 10.20 -5.80 -17.27
N TYR A 21 11.49 -5.48 -17.34
CA TYR A 21 12.31 -5.21 -16.16
C TYR A 21 12.37 -3.71 -15.92
N VAL A 22 11.94 -3.30 -14.74
CA VAL A 22 11.91 -1.91 -14.31
C VAL A 22 12.72 -1.75 -13.02
N HIS A 23 12.94 -0.51 -12.58
CA HIS A 23 13.57 -0.25 -11.29
C HIS A 23 12.81 -0.90 -10.14
N ARG A 24 13.46 -0.97 -8.96
CA ARG A 24 12.84 -1.58 -7.80
C ARG A 24 11.55 -0.82 -7.43
N LEU A 25 10.44 -1.55 -7.38
CA LEU A 25 9.14 -1.06 -6.93
C LEU A 25 8.95 -1.44 -5.45
N GLY A 26 8.11 -0.67 -4.74
CA GLY A 26 7.79 -0.89 -3.33
C GLY A 26 6.73 -1.96 -3.08
N GLU A 27 5.98 -2.34 -4.12
CA GLU A 27 4.94 -3.38 -4.06
C GLU A 27 5.51 -4.79 -3.91
N GLU A 28 4.74 -5.68 -3.26
CA GLU A 28 5.09 -7.09 -3.07
C GLU A 28 4.91 -7.93 -4.35
N GLU A 29 5.54 -9.10 -4.38
CA GLU A 29 5.41 -10.04 -5.49
C GLU A 29 3.98 -10.59 -5.59
N GLY A 30 3.41 -10.59 -6.79
CA GLY A 30 2.04 -11.00 -7.04
C GLY A 30 1.00 -9.89 -6.98
N ASN A 31 1.34 -8.71 -6.43
CA ASN A 31 0.44 -7.56 -6.41
C ASN A 31 0.27 -6.93 -7.80
N LYS A 32 -0.89 -6.29 -7.99
CA LYS A 32 -1.18 -5.48 -9.16
C LYS A 32 -0.78 -4.03 -8.92
N ILE A 33 -0.28 -3.37 -9.95
CA ILE A 33 0.10 -1.96 -9.94
C ILE A 33 -0.46 -1.27 -11.19
N SER A 34 -1.00 -0.06 -11.01
CA SER A 34 -1.44 0.80 -12.11
C SER A 34 -0.39 1.87 -12.38
N PHE A 35 -0.13 2.16 -13.65
CA PHE A 35 0.69 3.28 -14.09
C PHE A 35 -0.15 4.26 -14.89
N ASP A 36 -0.37 5.44 -14.33
CA ASP A 36 -1.27 6.45 -14.91
C ASP A 36 -0.56 7.38 -15.91
N LYS A 37 0.78 7.43 -15.87
CA LYS A 37 1.59 8.24 -16.78
C LYS A 37 1.81 7.54 -18.12
N VAL A 38 0.78 7.51 -18.95
CA VAL A 38 0.85 7.05 -20.34
C VAL A 38 1.08 8.23 -21.28
N LEU A 39 2.17 8.19 -22.04
CA LEU A 39 2.60 9.31 -22.90
C LEU A 39 2.13 9.15 -24.35
N LEU A 40 2.03 7.90 -24.81
CA LEU A 40 1.62 7.56 -26.17
C LEU A 40 0.84 6.26 -26.12
N LEU A 41 -0.24 6.19 -26.89
CA LEU A 41 -1.01 4.97 -27.12
C LEU A 41 -1.19 4.77 -28.62
N ASP A 42 -0.81 3.60 -29.12
CA ASP A 42 -1.01 3.20 -30.52
C ASP A 42 -1.99 2.04 -30.54
N ASP A 43 -3.19 2.30 -31.06
CA ASP A 43 -4.19 1.28 -31.33
C ASP A 43 -4.22 0.93 -32.81
N ASN A 44 -3.29 0.05 -33.19
CA ASN A 44 -3.21 -0.56 -34.52
C ASN A 44 -3.22 0.48 -35.66
N GLY A 45 -2.44 1.54 -35.50
CA GLY A 45 -2.29 2.62 -36.48
C GLY A 45 -2.97 3.93 -36.08
N THR A 46 -3.91 3.91 -35.13
CA THR A 46 -4.43 5.14 -34.52
C THR A 46 -3.53 5.54 -33.35
N VAL A 47 -2.68 6.55 -33.57
CA VAL A 47 -1.73 7.02 -32.55
C VAL A 47 -2.31 8.21 -31.80
N THR A 48 -2.46 8.07 -30.49
CA THR A 48 -2.80 9.15 -29.56
C THR A 48 -1.55 9.58 -28.81
N LEU A 49 -1.25 10.88 -28.84
CA LEU A 49 -0.10 11.49 -28.16
C LEU A 49 -0.59 12.32 -26.98
N GLY A 50 0.05 12.16 -25.83
CA GLY A 50 -0.23 12.94 -24.61
C GLY A 50 0.50 14.28 -24.59
N ALA A 51 -0.01 15.22 -23.78
CA ALA A 51 0.59 16.53 -23.57
C ALA A 51 0.40 16.99 -22.11
N PRO A 52 1.21 16.53 -21.13
CA PRO A 52 2.36 15.62 -21.25
C PRO A 52 1.99 14.12 -21.18
N ALA A 53 0.86 13.77 -20.58
CA ALA A 53 0.31 12.41 -20.53
C ALA A 53 -1.10 12.40 -21.15
N ILE A 54 -1.64 11.22 -21.41
CA ILE A 54 -3.01 11.01 -21.92
C ILE A 54 -3.94 10.86 -20.71
N ASP A 55 -4.87 11.80 -20.55
CA ASP A 55 -5.80 11.80 -19.42
C ASP A 55 -6.72 10.57 -19.44
N GLY A 56 -6.78 9.85 -18.31
CA GLY A 56 -7.62 8.67 -18.15
C GLY A 56 -7.10 7.40 -18.83
N ALA A 57 -5.89 7.42 -19.39
CA ALA A 57 -5.20 6.22 -19.81
C ALA A 57 -4.42 5.61 -18.62
N SER A 58 -4.43 4.29 -18.51
CA SER A 58 -3.63 3.59 -17.49
C SER A 58 -3.11 2.26 -18.01
N VAL A 59 -1.97 1.83 -17.49
CA VAL A 59 -1.39 0.51 -17.76
C VAL A 59 -1.43 -0.30 -16.47
N GLU A 60 -2.19 -1.38 -16.46
CA GLU A 60 -2.23 -2.31 -15.34
C GLU A 60 -1.18 -3.39 -15.54
N ALA A 61 -0.38 -3.62 -14.51
CA ALA A 61 0.66 -4.62 -14.50
C ALA A 61 0.61 -5.44 -13.22
N LYS A 62 1.20 -6.63 -13.25
CA LYS A 62 1.40 -7.49 -12.09
C LYS A 62 2.89 -7.65 -11.82
N VAL A 63 3.28 -7.51 -10.57
CA VAL A 63 4.64 -7.79 -10.11
C VAL A 63 4.85 -9.30 -10.12
N LEU A 64 5.81 -9.79 -10.90
CA LEU A 64 6.13 -11.21 -10.94
C LEU A 64 7.15 -11.58 -9.87
N LYS A 65 8.27 -10.86 -9.83
CA LYS A 65 9.34 -11.09 -8.88
C LYS A 65 10.27 -9.90 -8.79
N HIS A 66 11.01 -9.82 -7.69
CA HIS A 66 12.15 -8.92 -7.59
C HIS A 66 13.47 -9.69 -7.71
N LEU A 67 14.42 -9.09 -8.40
CA LEU A 67 15.72 -9.71 -8.64
C LEU A 67 16.84 -8.66 -8.62
N LYS A 68 18.06 -9.18 -8.60
CA LYS A 68 19.26 -8.37 -8.82
C LYS A 68 19.77 -8.67 -10.22
N GLY A 69 20.01 -7.63 -11.00
CA GLY A 69 20.59 -7.75 -12.34
C GLY A 69 22.02 -8.30 -12.30
N ASP A 70 22.62 -8.36 -13.47
CA ASP A 70 23.97 -8.86 -13.62
C ASP A 70 25.00 -8.03 -12.86
N LYS A 71 26.06 -8.70 -12.41
CA LYS A 71 27.11 -8.04 -11.65
C LYS A 71 27.93 -7.17 -12.58
N VAL A 72 27.82 -5.86 -12.43
CA VAL A 72 28.69 -4.89 -13.08
C VAL A 72 29.92 -4.69 -12.20
N ILE A 73 31.12 -4.87 -12.77
CA ILE A 73 32.38 -4.66 -12.05
C ILE A 73 32.78 -3.20 -12.20
N VAL A 74 32.74 -2.45 -11.11
CA VAL A 74 33.24 -1.08 -11.03
C VAL A 74 34.71 -1.13 -10.65
N PHE A 75 35.58 -1.05 -11.65
CA PHE A 75 37.03 -0.99 -11.47
C PHE A 75 37.55 0.43 -11.66
N LYS A 76 38.21 0.98 -10.64
CA LYS A 76 38.84 2.31 -10.67
C LYS A 76 40.35 2.14 -10.50
N LYS A 77 41.17 2.68 -11.40
CA LYS A 77 42.64 2.61 -11.32
C LYS A 77 43.26 3.94 -11.73
N LYS A 78 44.26 4.42 -10.97
CA LYS A 78 45.12 5.55 -11.37
C LYS A 78 46.54 5.03 -11.64
N ARG A 79 47.06 5.29 -12.84
CA ARG A 79 48.37 4.81 -13.29
C ARG A 79 49.49 5.39 -12.41
N ARG A 80 50.49 4.58 -12.02
CA ARG A 80 51.66 4.98 -11.21
C ARG A 80 51.37 5.60 -9.83
N LYS A 81 50.13 5.52 -9.33
CA LYS A 81 49.75 6.06 -8.01
C LYS A 81 49.40 4.97 -6.97
N GLY A 82 49.64 3.69 -7.28
CA GLY A 82 49.24 2.56 -6.44
C GLY A 82 47.71 2.37 -6.28
N PHE A 83 46.90 3.36 -6.66
CA PHE A 83 45.46 3.34 -6.51
C PHE A 83 44.79 2.41 -7.52
N LYS A 84 44.20 1.33 -7.01
CA LYS A 84 43.25 0.45 -7.70
C LYS A 84 42.14 0.05 -6.73
N LYS A 85 40.87 0.07 -7.16
CA LYS A 85 39.69 -0.39 -6.42
C LYS A 85 38.82 -1.22 -7.35
N LYS A 86 38.32 -2.37 -6.89
CA LYS A 86 37.44 -3.27 -7.64
C LYS A 86 36.23 -3.60 -6.78
N ASN A 87 35.08 -3.01 -7.11
CA ASN A 87 33.81 -3.29 -6.42
C ASN A 87 32.82 -3.92 -7.40
N GLY A 88 31.93 -4.77 -6.91
CA GLY A 88 30.80 -5.24 -7.70
C GLY A 88 29.55 -4.41 -7.39
N HIS A 89 28.79 -4.04 -8.40
CA HIS A 89 27.44 -3.50 -8.28
C HIS A 89 26.45 -4.49 -8.88
N ARG A 90 25.28 -4.64 -8.26
CA ARG A 90 24.15 -5.35 -8.85
C ARG A 90 22.92 -4.48 -8.65
N GLN A 91 22.27 -4.10 -9.74
CA GLN A 91 21.08 -3.26 -9.67
C GLN A 91 19.88 -4.08 -9.20
N SER A 92 19.12 -3.56 -8.24
CA SER A 92 17.83 -4.14 -7.84
C SER A 92 16.77 -3.79 -8.88
N LEU A 93 16.12 -4.80 -9.42
CA LEU A 93 15.11 -4.69 -10.47
C LEU A 93 13.82 -5.40 -10.03
N THR A 94 12.72 -5.00 -10.66
CA THR A 94 11.43 -5.69 -10.55
C THR A 94 11.04 -6.18 -11.93
N GLN A 95 10.66 -7.44 -12.03
CA GLN A 95 10.04 -7.97 -13.24
C GLN A 95 8.54 -7.83 -13.12
N ILE A 96 7.94 -7.13 -14.07
CA ILE A 96 6.49 -6.96 -14.17
C ILE A 96 5.98 -7.64 -15.45
N ILE A 97 4.72 -8.05 -15.44
CA ILE A 97 3.97 -8.42 -16.63
C ILE A 97 2.82 -7.44 -16.83
N ILE A 98 2.64 -6.98 -18.06
CA ILE A 98 1.57 -6.04 -18.41
C ILE A 98 0.28 -6.84 -18.63
N GLU A 99 -0.75 -6.57 -17.82
CA GLU A 99 -2.04 -7.28 -17.91
C GLU A 99 -2.98 -6.58 -18.88
N SER A 100 -3.10 -5.25 -18.79
CA SER A 100 -4.05 -4.48 -19.58
C SER A 100 -3.52 -3.06 -19.88
N ILE A 101 -3.99 -2.50 -20.99
CA ILE A 101 -3.77 -1.10 -21.37
C ILE A 101 -5.17 -0.50 -21.52
N VAL A 102 -5.50 0.46 -20.67
CA VAL A 102 -6.78 1.17 -20.66
C VAL A 102 -6.62 2.47 -21.44
N ALA A 103 -7.45 2.67 -22.45
CA ALA A 103 -7.50 3.92 -23.21
C ALA A 103 -8.50 4.90 -22.58
N SER A 104 -8.20 6.19 -22.71
CA SER A 104 -9.02 7.33 -22.25
C SER A 104 -10.46 7.20 -22.77
N GLY A 105 -11.42 6.93 -21.87
CA GLY A 105 -12.85 6.82 -22.20
C GLY A 105 -13.51 5.46 -21.91
N SER A 106 -12.73 4.47 -21.47
CA SER A 106 -13.27 3.22 -20.91
C SER A 106 -13.11 3.22 -19.40
N ALA A 107 -14.21 3.45 -18.68
CA ALA A 107 -14.20 3.49 -17.21
C ALA A 107 -13.60 2.19 -16.63
N PRO A 108 -12.64 2.26 -15.68
CA PRO A 108 -12.08 1.08 -15.06
C PRO A 108 -13.16 0.37 -14.23
N LYS A 109 -13.58 -0.82 -14.68
CA LYS A 109 -14.32 -1.76 -13.82
C LYS A 109 -13.40 -2.15 -12.68
N LYS A 110 -13.66 -1.57 -11.50
CA LYS A 110 -13.14 -1.98 -10.20
C LYS A 110 -13.46 -3.47 -10.00
N ALA A 111 -12.54 -4.34 -10.41
CA ALA A 111 -12.66 -5.78 -10.23
C ALA A 111 -12.25 -6.12 -8.79
N ALA A 112 -13.26 -6.27 -7.93
CA ALA A 112 -13.13 -6.87 -6.62
C ALA A 112 -12.52 -8.29 -6.74
N PRO A 113 -11.54 -8.67 -5.89
CA PRO A 113 -10.97 -10.00 -5.93
C PRO A 113 -12.00 -11.03 -5.45
N LYS A 114 -12.56 -11.79 -6.40
CA LYS A 114 -13.23 -13.07 -6.13
C LYS A 114 -12.18 -14.06 -5.62
N LYS A 115 -12.46 -14.61 -4.45
CA LYS A 115 -11.74 -15.69 -3.81
C LYS A 115 -12.31 -17.02 -4.33
N GLU A 116 -11.63 -17.64 -5.29
CA GLU A 116 -11.76 -19.06 -5.63
C GLU A 116 -10.35 -19.65 -5.52
N ALA A 117 -10.08 -20.47 -4.50
CA ALA A 117 -10.35 -21.91 -4.48
C ALA A 117 -9.60 -22.64 -5.62
N ALA A 118 -8.40 -23.14 -5.29
CA ALA A 118 -7.69 -24.13 -6.08
C ALA A 118 -7.51 -25.43 -5.28
N PRO A 119 -7.47 -26.59 -5.95
CA PRO A 119 -7.83 -27.89 -5.41
C PRO A 119 -6.64 -28.72 -4.92
N LYS A 120 -6.97 -29.83 -4.24
CA LYS A 120 -6.13 -30.89 -3.68
C LYS A 120 -5.09 -31.50 -4.65
N ALA A 121 -3.92 -31.84 -4.08
CA ALA A 121 -3.18 -33.07 -4.40
C ALA A 121 -2.45 -33.60 -3.13
N GLU A 122 -2.68 -34.87 -2.79
CA GLU A 122 -2.04 -35.68 -1.71
C GLU A 122 -0.63 -36.14 -2.13
N LYS A 123 0.37 -36.34 -1.25
CA LYS A 123 0.67 -37.49 -0.34
C LYS A 123 2.04 -37.18 0.32
N ALA A 124 2.49 -37.64 1.50
CA ALA A 124 2.07 -38.67 2.45
C ALA A 124 2.75 -38.48 3.85
N ALA A 125 2.15 -39.13 4.87
CA ALA A 125 2.69 -39.63 6.16
C ALA A 125 3.11 -38.58 7.23
N ASP A 126 2.81 -38.68 8.54
CA ASP A 126 2.27 -39.76 9.38
C ASP A 126 1.72 -39.19 10.73
N ALA A 127 0.85 -39.98 11.39
CA ALA A 127 0.55 -40.05 12.84
C ALA A 127 -0.10 -38.89 13.67
N GLN A 128 -1.34 -39.19 14.10
CA GLN A 128 -1.94 -39.13 15.46
C GLN A 128 -3.02 -38.08 15.84
N VAL A 129 -4.29 -38.56 15.78
CA VAL A 129 -5.40 -38.56 16.78
C VAL A 129 -5.40 -37.39 17.81
N ALA A 130 -6.24 -36.36 17.69
CA ALA A 130 -7.69 -36.24 17.94
C ALA A 130 -8.12 -36.21 19.42
N GLU A 131 -8.56 -35.04 19.89
CA GLU A 131 -9.66 -34.92 20.84
C GLU A 131 -10.62 -33.80 20.40
N LYS A 132 -11.92 -34.12 20.39
CA LYS A 132 -13.06 -33.31 19.97
C LYS A 132 -13.54 -32.40 21.10
N ALA A 133 -13.94 -31.17 20.78
CA ALA A 133 -15.18 -30.58 21.31
C ALA A 133 -15.63 -29.37 20.46
N ALA A 134 -16.84 -29.46 19.91
CA ALA A 134 -17.66 -28.34 19.42
C ALA A 134 -18.89 -28.21 20.35
N PRO A 135 -19.77 -27.21 20.22
CA PRO A 135 -19.59 -25.77 20.03
C PRO A 135 -20.40 -24.97 21.09
N LYS A 136 -19.99 -23.74 21.45
CA LYS A 136 -20.92 -22.76 22.06
C LYS A 136 -20.69 -21.37 21.47
N ALA A 137 -21.76 -20.85 20.85
CA ALA A 137 -21.86 -19.50 20.35
C ALA A 137 -21.59 -18.46 21.46
N LYS A 138 -20.69 -17.52 21.20
CA LYS A 138 -20.59 -16.23 21.91
C LYS A 138 -20.36 -15.13 20.89
N ALA A 139 -21.19 -14.10 21.01
CA ALA A 139 -21.25 -12.94 20.16
C ALA A 139 -19.89 -12.24 19.98
N SER A 140 -19.66 -11.80 18.75
CA SER A 140 -18.60 -10.92 18.28
C SER A 140 -18.49 -9.65 19.12
N LYS A 141 -17.34 -9.44 19.79
CA LYS A 141 -16.85 -8.12 20.18
C LYS A 141 -15.62 -7.83 19.31
N LYS A 142 -15.84 -7.34 18.09
CA LYS A 142 -14.79 -6.67 17.32
C LYS A 142 -14.89 -5.18 17.69
N GLY A 143 -13.86 -4.63 18.32
CA GLY A 143 -13.77 -3.19 18.56
C GLY A 143 -13.73 -2.40 17.25
N ASP A 144 -13.98 -1.10 17.34
CA ASP A 144 -13.97 -0.19 16.19
C ASP A 144 -12.53 0.04 15.70
N ASP A 145 -12.39 0.36 14.41
CA ASP A 145 -11.08 0.68 13.83
C ASP A 145 -10.72 2.15 14.08
N LEU A 146 -10.06 2.41 15.21
CA LEU A 146 -9.65 3.75 15.64
C LEU A 146 -8.71 4.46 14.64
N LYS A 147 -8.12 3.75 13.68
CA LYS A 147 -7.26 4.33 12.63
C LYS A 147 -8.02 5.20 11.63
N LYS A 148 -9.36 5.15 11.64
CA LYS A 148 -10.21 6.03 10.82
C LYS A 148 -10.21 7.49 11.30
N ILE A 149 -9.70 7.75 12.50
CA ILE A 149 -9.52 9.08 13.04
C ILE A 149 -8.14 9.58 12.60
N GLU A 150 -8.11 10.74 11.99
CA GLU A 150 -6.89 11.36 11.51
C GLU A 150 -5.99 11.76 12.69
N GLY A 151 -4.70 11.44 12.56
CA GLY A 151 -3.70 11.60 13.62
C GLY A 151 -3.51 10.34 14.48
N ILE A 152 -4.45 9.38 14.46
CA ILE A 152 -4.30 8.09 15.15
C ILE A 152 -3.58 7.10 14.25
N GLY A 153 -2.25 7.01 14.42
CA GLY A 153 -1.44 5.97 13.78
C GLY A 153 -1.62 4.57 14.40
N PRO A 154 -1.10 3.51 13.76
CA PRO A 154 -1.25 2.13 14.23
C PRO A 154 -0.83 1.89 15.68
N LYS A 155 0.27 2.53 16.12
CA LYS A 155 0.79 2.40 17.49
C LYS A 155 -0.04 3.16 18.52
N ALA A 156 -0.62 4.29 18.14
CA ALA A 156 -1.54 5.03 19.00
C ALA A 156 -2.85 4.23 19.16
N ALA A 157 -3.37 3.66 18.08
CA ALA A 157 -4.53 2.76 18.13
C ALA A 157 -4.28 1.54 19.03
N GLU A 158 -3.11 0.89 18.92
CA GLU A 158 -2.73 -0.23 19.79
C GLU A 158 -2.64 0.19 21.27
N ALA A 159 -2.07 1.36 21.57
CA ALA A 159 -1.97 1.89 22.93
C ALA A 159 -3.36 2.20 23.53
N LEU A 160 -4.27 2.78 22.75
CA LEU A 160 -5.63 3.09 23.19
C LEU A 160 -6.46 1.82 23.43
N VAL A 161 -6.34 0.83 22.55
CA VAL A 161 -6.99 -0.47 22.72
C VAL A 161 -6.44 -1.20 23.95
N ALA A 162 -5.12 -1.13 24.19
CA ALA A 162 -4.50 -1.69 25.39
C ALA A 162 -4.98 -1.01 26.68
N ALA A 163 -5.30 0.28 26.63
CA ALA A 163 -5.92 1.04 27.72
C ALA A 163 -7.44 0.84 27.84
N GLY A 164 -8.06 -0.02 27.02
CA GLY A 164 -9.48 -0.34 27.06
C GLY A 164 -10.39 0.61 26.28
N ILE A 165 -9.81 1.56 25.55
CA ILE A 165 -10.49 2.43 24.58
C ILE A 165 -10.46 1.69 23.23
N ASP A 166 -11.46 0.84 23.01
CA ASP A 166 -11.57 -0.05 21.86
C ASP A 166 -12.70 0.32 20.87
N THR A 167 -13.42 1.42 21.13
CA THR A 167 -14.59 1.86 20.36
C THR A 167 -14.61 3.38 20.20
N PHE A 168 -15.22 3.87 19.10
CA PHE A 168 -15.36 5.30 18.84
C PHE A 168 -16.13 6.00 19.97
N ALA A 169 -17.16 5.35 20.49
CA ALA A 169 -17.95 5.87 21.60
C ALA A 169 -17.16 6.00 22.92
N LYS A 170 -16.17 5.12 23.16
CA LYS A 170 -15.29 5.24 24.34
C LYS A 170 -14.26 6.34 24.15
N LEU A 171 -13.72 6.48 22.93
CA LEU A 171 -12.75 7.52 22.62
C LEU A 171 -13.38 8.92 22.62
N ALA A 172 -14.61 9.05 22.14
CA ALA A 172 -15.37 10.32 22.18
C ALA A 172 -15.66 10.80 23.62
N LYS A 173 -15.79 9.86 24.56
CA LYS A 173 -16.03 10.15 25.99
C LYS A 173 -14.73 10.39 26.76
N ALA A 174 -13.59 9.99 26.23
CA ALA A 174 -12.30 10.22 26.85
C ALA A 174 -11.87 11.68 26.65
N SER A 175 -11.35 12.32 27.69
CA SER A 175 -10.82 13.68 27.59
C SER A 175 -9.48 13.66 26.84
N ALA A 176 -9.17 14.73 26.10
CA ALA A 176 -7.89 14.87 25.41
C ALA A 176 -6.68 14.69 26.36
N GLU A 177 -6.82 15.14 27.61
CA GLU A 177 -5.82 14.95 28.67
C GLU A 177 -5.62 13.48 29.04
N SER A 178 -6.69 12.74 29.28
CA SER A 178 -6.62 11.30 29.60
C SER A 178 -6.02 10.48 28.45
N VAL A 179 -6.35 10.85 27.21
CA VAL A 179 -5.79 10.22 26.00
C VAL A 179 -4.31 10.54 25.89
N LYS A 180 -3.89 11.77 26.19
CA LYS A 180 -2.48 12.17 26.17
C LYS A 180 -1.66 11.41 27.22
N GLU A 181 -2.16 11.28 28.44
CA GLU A 181 -1.51 10.51 29.50
C GLU A 181 -1.32 9.03 29.12
N ILE A 182 -2.31 8.41 28.46
CA ILE A 182 -2.20 7.03 27.96
C ILE A 182 -1.10 6.91 26.90
N LEU A 183 -1.01 7.87 25.98
CA LEU A 183 0.03 7.87 24.93
C LEU A 183 1.43 8.06 25.52
N ASP A 184 1.57 8.98 26.47
CA ASP A 184 2.83 9.28 27.16
C ASP A 184 3.30 8.09 28.00
N ALA A 185 2.37 7.39 28.68
CA ALA A 185 2.66 6.20 29.46
C ALA A 185 3.02 4.98 28.59
N SER A 186 2.52 4.91 27.35
CA SER A 186 2.73 3.74 26.49
C SER A 186 4.14 3.68 25.89
N THR A 187 4.66 4.78 25.32
CA THR A 187 6.04 4.85 24.78
C THR A 187 6.46 6.31 24.50
N SER A 188 7.70 6.72 24.83
CA SER A 188 8.25 8.07 24.54
C SER A 188 8.25 8.51 23.06
N LYS A 189 7.89 7.63 22.12
CA LYS A 189 7.76 7.97 20.70
C LYS A 189 6.38 8.53 20.34
N LEU A 190 5.38 8.47 21.22
CA LEU A 190 4.01 8.93 20.97
C LEU A 190 3.70 10.31 21.60
N SER A 191 4.62 10.87 22.38
CA SER A 191 4.43 12.14 23.11
C SER A 191 4.30 13.40 22.24
N HIS A 192 4.65 13.29 20.94
CA HIS A 192 4.51 14.38 19.97
C HIS A 192 3.11 14.45 19.33
N LEU A 193 2.27 13.44 19.57
CA LEU A 193 0.91 13.39 19.05
C LEU A 193 -0.01 14.31 19.86
N ASP A 194 -0.94 14.96 19.17
CA ASP A 194 -1.89 15.87 19.79
C ASP A 194 -3.31 15.29 19.70
N PRO A 195 -3.88 14.80 20.80
CA PRO A 195 -5.20 14.16 20.81
C PRO A 195 -6.37 15.14 20.87
N THR A 196 -6.13 16.46 20.74
CA THR A 196 -7.17 17.50 20.93
C THR A 196 -8.37 17.32 20.01
N THR A 197 -8.18 16.87 18.76
CA THR A 197 -9.27 16.70 17.78
C THR A 197 -9.84 15.28 17.74
N TRP A 198 -9.21 14.32 18.41
CA TRP A 198 -9.57 12.90 18.29
C TRP A 198 -10.92 12.58 18.93
N GLY A 199 -11.30 13.28 19.99
CA GLY A 199 -12.61 13.12 20.63
C GLY A 199 -13.75 13.56 19.70
N GLN A 200 -13.59 14.71 19.04
CA GLN A 200 -14.58 15.24 18.10
C GLN A 200 -14.73 14.34 16.86
N GLN A 201 -13.61 13.88 16.30
CA GLN A 201 -13.62 12.92 15.18
C GLN A 201 -14.24 11.58 15.61
N ALA A 202 -13.93 11.08 16.82
CA ALA A 202 -14.52 9.86 17.34
C ALA A 202 -16.04 9.97 17.52
N GLN A 203 -16.54 11.15 17.90
CA GLN A 203 -17.98 11.39 18.03
C GLN A 203 -18.67 11.32 16.67
N LEU A 204 -18.12 11.98 15.65
CA LEU A 204 -18.66 11.92 14.28
C LEU A 204 -18.60 10.50 13.70
N ALA A 205 -17.54 9.73 14.01
CA ALA A 205 -17.41 8.33 13.63
C ALA A 205 -18.41 7.42 14.37
N ALA A 206 -18.70 7.70 15.64
CA ALA A 206 -19.69 6.97 16.44
C ALA A 206 -21.12 7.25 15.98
N ASP A 207 -21.39 8.47 15.49
CA ASP A 207 -22.68 8.89 14.94
C ASP A 207 -22.86 8.48 13.46
N GLU A 208 -21.91 7.72 12.88
CA GLU A 208 -21.88 7.29 11.47
C GLU A 208 -21.90 8.45 10.44
N LYS A 209 -21.51 9.65 10.85
CA LYS A 209 -21.49 10.86 10.01
C LYS A 209 -20.18 10.98 9.23
N TRP A 210 -19.92 10.01 8.36
CA TRP A 210 -18.67 9.90 7.61
C TRP A 210 -18.38 11.09 6.68
N ASP A 211 -19.42 11.70 6.11
CA ASP A 211 -19.26 12.86 5.22
C ASP A 211 -18.83 14.14 5.98
N GLU A 212 -19.35 14.33 7.20
CA GLU A 212 -18.96 15.44 8.08
C GLU A 212 -17.55 15.21 8.65
N LEU A 213 -17.23 13.95 8.98
CA LEU A 213 -15.89 13.55 9.39
C LEU A 213 -14.86 13.81 8.28
N GLN A 214 -15.16 13.45 7.04
CA GLN A 214 -14.25 13.68 5.91
C GLN A 214 -13.97 15.18 5.70
N LYS A 215 -15.02 16.02 5.74
CA LYS A 215 -14.85 17.47 5.64
C LYS A 215 -13.99 18.04 6.76
N LEU A 216 -14.20 17.55 7.99
CA LEU A 216 -13.38 17.94 9.13
C LEU A 216 -11.92 17.52 8.91
N GLN A 217 -11.67 16.30 8.45
CA GLN A 217 -10.32 15.80 8.17
C GLN A 217 -9.62 16.57 7.05
N ASP A 218 -10.35 17.01 6.02
CA ASP A 218 -9.79 17.81 4.94
C ASP A 218 -9.36 19.23 5.41
N GLU A 219 -9.95 19.74 6.50
CA GLU A 219 -9.59 21.01 7.14
C GLU A 219 -8.45 20.87 8.18
N LEU A 220 -8.21 19.67 8.70
CA LEU A 220 -7.19 19.40 9.70
C LEU A 220 -5.82 19.17 9.03
N ASN A 221 -4.74 19.51 9.73
CA ASN A 221 -3.38 19.22 9.29
C ASN A 221 -2.76 18.17 10.20
N GLY A 222 -2.92 16.89 9.84
CA GLY A 222 -2.37 15.76 10.60
C GLY A 222 -3.06 15.58 11.95
N GLY A 223 -4.38 15.81 11.99
CA GLY A 223 -5.19 15.76 13.22
C GLY A 223 -5.03 16.98 14.14
N LYS A 224 -4.39 18.06 13.69
CA LYS A 224 -4.35 19.34 14.42
C LYS A 224 -5.28 20.34 13.74
N ALA A 225 -6.03 21.08 14.56
CA ALA A 225 -6.77 22.25 14.08
C ALA A 225 -5.76 23.25 13.50
N VAL A 226 -6.01 23.70 12.27
CA VAL A 226 -5.20 24.71 11.58
C VAL A 226 -5.36 26.07 12.24
#